data_AF-A0A9D6F533-F1
#
_entry.id   AF-A0A9D6F533-F1
#
_cell.length_a   1.000
_cell.length_b   1.000
_cell.length_c   1.000
_cell.angle_alpha   90.00
_cell.angle_beta   90.00
_cell.angle_gamma   90.00
#
_symmetry.space_group_name_H-M   'P 1'
#
loop_
_entity.id
_entity.type
_entity.pdbx_description
1 polymer ?
#
loop_
_entity_poly.entity_id
_entity_poly.type
_entity_poly.pdbx_seq_one_letter_code
_entity_poly.pdbx_strand_id
1 'polypeptide(L)'
;MIKTPAIRMLLAGFFLALGGVAHGQAKYSPEQMLDQRLAPKHDDVNISIPTPDEVKACAVSLIQGAGQGSGFVLRDGKGQTLRRFFASTGGKVDVWSYYKDGVEVYREFDSAGKGAANNFRWLNAGGMKWGVGYVDARGKAVITGWRMISAEEAAFEAFQAIATGSFERLQPLLINEKEMQLIKLPAAKASAIAARQQSAPKKFAELVQGGQLAKVKFDGVETAVPQCDTTGNAETIRFPSRAIRYEFTNAKNDKQHGWIYTGEIIQVGMAWRLVGAPSAKDPTNTGPIAPKVAVSPELEKLQRALADLDAKAPPGERIGSKSKAIEAYYSKRIELVQQIIPLDKADQRETWYKQLFDNMTALAQNSGDVATIGKLNAFKDQVTKNMPGSNLAGYGVYRCMWTDYAVALAKDPPQADIVKLQAKWLSDLAIFVKDFPKADDTAEALYQLAVGCEFNGKTAESKRWYQTLLDNFPSNHQAPRAKGALARLNLIGNTMTLNAPLLADSTKAFDISQLKSKFVIVFYWGSYSQQYKADFATIGGILKRGGASVELVSINLDEDAAKARTAVANVQAPGIHLHQSDNNATGLASPLATQYGIQMLPTVFLVGRDGRVINNALQVADIETELKKVQ
;
A
#
# COMPACT_ATOMS: atom_id res chain seq x y z
N MET A 1 26.64 43.54 -35.29
CA MET A 1 27.44 44.11 -34.19
C MET A 1 26.45 44.52 -33.12
N ILE A 2 26.36 43.86 -31.97
CA ILE A 2 27.22 44.03 -30.80
C ILE A 2 27.31 42.67 -30.07
N LYS A 3 28.53 42.23 -29.77
CA LYS A 3 28.86 41.03 -28.99
C LYS A 3 28.94 41.46 -27.51
N THR A 4 28.20 40.79 -26.62
CA THR A 4 28.44 40.89 -25.17
C THR A 4 28.48 39.47 -24.57
N PRO A 5 29.57 39.03 -23.93
CA PRO A 5 29.80 37.64 -23.54
C PRO A 5 29.17 37.25 -22.19
N ALA A 6 28.21 38.02 -21.65
CA ALA A 6 27.67 37.82 -20.31
C ALA A 6 26.63 36.68 -20.18
N ILE A 7 26.18 36.08 -21.28
CA ILE A 7 25.03 35.14 -21.27
C ILE A 7 25.45 33.65 -21.12
N ARG A 8 26.75 33.32 -21.18
CA ARG A 8 27.23 31.93 -21.03
C ARG A 8 27.73 31.54 -19.63
N MET A 9 27.90 32.48 -18.70
CA MET A 9 28.51 32.18 -17.38
C MET A 9 27.53 31.78 -16.26
N LEU A 10 26.22 32.04 -16.40
CA LEU A 10 25.26 31.72 -15.33
C LEU A 10 24.90 30.22 -15.20
N LEU A 11 25.21 29.40 -16.21
CA LEU A 11 24.98 27.94 -16.20
C LEU A 11 26.16 27.13 -15.63
N ALA A 12 27.38 27.67 -15.65
CA ALA A 12 28.57 26.99 -15.14
C ALA A 12 28.80 27.23 -13.63
N GLY A 13 28.30 28.35 -13.09
CA GLY A 13 28.44 28.71 -11.67
C GLY A 13 27.50 27.97 -10.71
N PHE A 14 26.46 27.30 -11.21
CA PHE A 14 25.47 26.61 -10.38
C PHE A 14 25.95 25.23 -9.87
N PHE A 15 27.15 24.77 -10.27
CA PHE A 15 27.56 23.37 -10.08
C PHE A 15 29.00 23.13 -9.58
N LEU A 16 29.73 24.14 -9.09
CA LEU A 16 31.11 23.94 -8.63
C LEU A 16 31.36 24.48 -7.21
N ALA A 17 32.04 23.63 -6.42
CA ALA A 17 32.70 23.84 -5.13
C ALA A 17 31.93 23.46 -3.84
N LEU A 18 32.12 22.20 -3.42
CA LEU A 18 32.23 21.83 -2.00
C LEU A 18 33.50 21.00 -1.79
N GLY A 19 34.60 21.71 -1.59
CA GLY A 19 35.77 21.24 -0.88
C GLY A 19 36.20 22.36 0.06
N GLY A 20 36.17 22.12 1.36
CA GLY A 20 36.59 23.10 2.38
C GLY A 20 35.57 23.26 3.52
N VAL A 21 35.97 22.77 4.70
CA VAL A 21 35.26 22.93 5.96
C VAL A 21 35.37 24.40 6.41
N ALA A 22 34.26 25.12 6.48
CA ALA A 22 34.14 26.37 7.23
C ALA A 22 32.66 26.62 7.60
N HIS A 23 32.40 26.94 8.86
CA HIS A 23 31.09 27.31 9.40
C HIS A 23 30.63 28.66 8.83
N GLY A 24 29.93 28.65 7.69
CA GLY A 24 29.39 29.85 7.04
C GLY A 24 27.93 29.66 6.61
N GLN A 25 27.15 30.74 6.71
CA GLN A 25 25.74 30.84 6.30
C GLN A 25 25.44 30.15 4.97
N ALA A 26 24.21 29.64 4.81
CA ALA A 26 23.76 28.97 3.60
C ALA A 26 24.08 29.83 2.35
N LYS A 27 24.77 29.25 1.38
CA LYS A 27 25.21 29.91 0.12
C LYS A 27 24.05 30.42 -0.75
N TYR A 28 22.80 30.06 -0.46
CA TYR A 28 21.61 30.41 -1.26
C TYR A 28 20.61 31.26 -0.48
N SER A 29 20.08 32.31 -1.11
CA SER A 29 19.01 33.13 -0.55
C SER A 29 17.62 32.48 -0.74
N PRO A 30 16.61 32.86 0.06
CA PRO A 30 15.23 32.45 -0.16
C PRO A 30 14.72 32.70 -1.59
N GLU A 31 15.05 33.85 -2.18
CA GLU A 31 14.67 34.22 -3.55
C GLU A 31 15.29 33.26 -4.57
N GLN A 32 16.53 32.84 -4.37
CA GLN A 32 17.20 31.89 -5.25
C GLN A 32 16.55 30.50 -5.18
N MET A 33 16.08 30.07 -4.00
CA MET A 33 15.34 28.80 -3.85
C MET A 33 13.91 28.85 -4.42
N LEU A 34 13.37 30.04 -4.65
CA LEU A 34 12.04 30.29 -5.22
C LEU A 34 12.08 30.66 -6.71
N ASP A 35 13.25 30.62 -7.35
CA ASP A 35 13.41 30.92 -8.77
C ASP A 35 12.47 30.04 -9.63
N GLN A 36 11.82 30.65 -10.61
CA GLN A 36 10.87 29.96 -11.52
C GLN A 36 11.49 28.77 -12.26
N ARG A 37 12.81 28.78 -12.50
CA ARG A 37 13.54 27.66 -13.11
C ARG A 37 13.58 26.43 -12.20
N LEU A 38 13.42 26.63 -10.89
CA LEU A 38 13.35 25.59 -9.86
C LEU A 38 11.91 25.28 -9.43
N ALA A 39 10.90 25.87 -10.07
CA ALA A 39 9.50 25.50 -9.84
C ALA A 39 9.22 24.06 -10.34
N PRO A 40 8.15 23.41 -9.83
CA PRO A 40 7.68 22.13 -10.37
C PRO A 40 7.53 22.18 -11.89
N LYS A 41 7.90 21.08 -12.55
CA LYS A 41 7.85 20.91 -14.00
C LYS A 41 6.43 20.61 -14.49
N HIS A 42 5.49 20.37 -13.59
CA HIS A 42 4.04 20.31 -13.84
C HIS A 42 3.32 21.53 -13.27
N ASP A 43 2.41 22.10 -14.07
CA ASP A 43 1.68 23.33 -13.72
C ASP A 43 0.55 23.13 -12.71
N ASP A 44 0.05 21.90 -12.58
CA ASP A 44 -1.06 21.55 -11.70
C ASP A 44 -0.62 21.15 -10.28
N VAL A 45 0.67 21.32 -9.95
CA VAL A 45 1.19 21.04 -8.62
C VAL A 45 0.85 22.19 -7.66
N ASN A 46 -0.02 21.90 -6.69
CA ASN A 46 -0.44 22.87 -5.68
C ASN A 46 0.55 22.92 -4.51
N ILE A 47 1.40 23.96 -4.47
CA ILE A 47 2.44 24.15 -3.46
C ILE A 47 2.23 25.48 -2.72
N SER A 48 2.82 25.62 -1.52
CA SER A 48 2.88 26.93 -0.86
C SER A 48 3.81 27.86 -1.64
N ILE A 49 3.31 29.06 -1.94
CA ILE A 49 4.02 30.14 -2.62
C ILE A 49 3.96 31.36 -1.70
N PRO A 50 5.06 31.74 -1.03
CA PRO A 50 5.08 32.92 -0.18
C PRO A 50 4.91 34.19 -1.02
N THR A 51 4.21 35.17 -0.46
CA THR A 51 4.14 36.53 -1.00
C THR A 51 5.50 37.22 -0.95
N PRO A 52 5.74 38.28 -1.74
CA PRO A 52 7.01 39.00 -1.71
C PRO A 52 7.44 39.49 -0.31
N ASP A 53 6.49 39.82 0.56
CA ASP A 53 6.79 40.21 1.94
C ASP A 53 7.11 39.01 2.84
N GLU A 54 6.41 37.88 2.67
CA GLU A 54 6.70 36.65 3.41
C GLU A 54 8.07 36.05 3.06
N VAL A 55 8.58 36.27 1.84
CA VAL A 55 9.93 35.85 1.43
C VAL A 55 11.01 36.44 2.36
N LYS A 56 10.82 37.67 2.85
CA LYS A 56 11.77 38.34 3.76
C LYS A 56 11.94 37.60 5.10
N ALA A 57 10.92 36.85 5.52
CA ALA A 57 10.93 36.04 6.73
C ALA A 57 11.34 34.58 6.47
N CYS A 58 11.56 34.19 5.21
CA CYS A 58 12.00 32.85 4.88
C CYS A 58 13.48 32.65 5.20
N ALA A 59 13.85 31.42 5.56
CA ALA A 59 15.22 31.06 5.88
C ALA A 59 15.65 29.82 5.09
N VAL A 60 16.89 29.85 4.59
CA VAL A 60 17.53 28.69 3.95
C VAL A 60 18.53 28.09 4.92
N SER A 61 18.46 26.77 5.12
CA SER A 61 19.47 26.03 5.88
C SER A 61 20.05 24.87 5.09
N LEU A 62 21.31 24.56 5.38
CA LEU A 62 21.99 23.38 4.87
C LEU A 62 21.48 22.15 5.62
N ILE A 63 21.25 21.07 4.90
CA ILE A 63 20.88 19.77 5.46
C ILE A 63 21.87 18.71 5.00
N GLN A 64 22.24 17.82 5.91
CA GLN A 64 23.05 16.63 5.64
C GLN A 64 22.14 15.40 5.64
N GLY A 65 22.47 14.40 4.81
CA GLY A 65 21.82 13.09 4.80
C GLY A 65 22.81 11.97 5.02
N ALA A 66 22.39 10.74 4.73
CA ALA A 66 23.27 9.59 4.86
C ALA A 66 24.44 9.65 3.86
N GLY A 67 25.62 9.20 4.31
CA GLY A 67 26.82 9.19 3.48
C GLY A 67 27.27 10.58 3.06
N GLN A 68 27.42 10.81 1.75
CA GLN A 68 27.82 12.09 1.16
C GLN A 68 26.62 12.98 0.77
N GLY A 69 25.40 12.56 1.10
CA GLY A 69 24.19 13.27 0.71
C GLY A 69 24.06 14.61 1.43
N SER A 70 23.76 15.68 0.69
CA SER A 70 23.57 17.02 1.27
C SER A 70 22.63 17.86 0.41
N GLY A 71 22.12 18.96 0.97
CA GLY A 71 21.23 19.85 0.25
C GLY A 71 20.82 21.08 1.03
N PHE A 72 19.78 21.73 0.54
CA PHE A 72 19.22 22.95 1.13
C PHE A 72 17.72 22.77 1.38
N VAL A 73 17.26 23.36 2.47
CA VAL A 73 15.83 23.45 2.80
C VAL A 73 15.45 24.90 2.97
N LEU A 74 14.38 25.32 2.30
CA LEU A 74 13.74 26.61 2.46
C LEU A 74 12.58 26.46 3.45
N ARG A 75 12.54 27.30 4.47
CA ARG A 75 11.44 27.39 5.43
C ARG A 75 10.83 28.80 5.43
N ASP A 76 9.53 28.89 5.68
CA ASP A 76 8.84 30.17 5.87
C ASP A 76 9.12 30.78 7.26
N GLY A 77 8.56 31.96 7.53
CA GLY A 77 8.69 32.65 8.83
C GLY A 77 8.06 31.90 10.02
N LYS A 78 7.27 30.85 9.78
CA LYS A 78 6.71 29.96 10.81
C LYS A 78 7.53 28.67 10.96
N GLY A 79 8.63 28.53 10.22
CA GLY A 79 9.48 27.34 10.22
C GLY A 79 8.95 26.18 9.36
N GLN A 80 7.86 26.37 8.61
CA GLN A 80 7.31 25.33 7.74
C GLN A 80 8.16 25.19 6.48
N THR A 81 8.41 23.95 6.06
CA THR A 81 9.19 23.70 4.85
C THR A 81 8.42 24.11 3.61
N LEU A 82 9.06 24.85 2.70
CA LEU A 82 8.53 25.24 1.40
C LEU A 82 9.16 24.44 0.26
N ARG A 83 10.50 24.30 0.28
CA ARG A 83 11.29 23.62 -0.76
C ARG A 83 12.41 22.82 -0.11
N ARG A 84 12.78 21.70 -0.71
CA ARG A 84 14.01 20.97 -0.37
C ARG A 84 14.67 20.47 -1.65
N PHE A 85 15.92 20.88 -1.87
CA PHE A 85 16.72 20.48 -3.01
C PHE A 85 17.95 19.73 -2.51
N PHE A 86 18.09 18.47 -2.93
CA PHE A 86 19.01 17.52 -2.32
C PHE A 86 19.81 16.75 -3.36
N ALA A 87 21.09 16.50 -3.05
CA ALA A 87 21.98 15.62 -3.79
C ALA A 87 22.13 14.32 -2.99
N SER A 88 21.54 13.22 -3.45
CA SER A 88 21.46 11.97 -2.70
C SER A 88 22.80 11.25 -2.55
N THR A 89 23.70 11.41 -3.53
CA THR A 89 25.02 10.74 -3.61
C THR A 89 26.21 11.68 -3.40
N GLY A 90 25.94 12.96 -3.08
CA GLY A 90 26.94 14.02 -3.06
C GLY A 90 27.18 14.62 -4.46
N GLY A 91 27.36 15.93 -4.53
CA GLY A 91 27.55 16.65 -5.80
C GLY A 91 26.29 17.36 -6.30
N LYS A 92 25.76 16.95 -7.46
CA LYS A 92 24.63 17.63 -8.12
C LYS A 92 23.30 17.29 -7.45
N VAL A 93 22.41 18.27 -7.33
CA VAL A 93 21.02 18.04 -6.90
C VAL A 93 20.35 17.08 -7.88
N ASP A 94 19.78 16.02 -7.33
CA ASP A 94 19.07 14.96 -8.04
C ASP A 94 17.65 14.75 -7.48
N VAL A 95 17.27 15.45 -6.40
CA VAL A 95 15.94 15.42 -5.80
C VAL A 95 15.43 16.83 -5.54
N TRP A 96 14.25 17.14 -6.07
CA TRP A 96 13.52 18.38 -5.83
C TRP A 96 12.19 18.10 -5.16
N SER A 97 12.03 18.54 -3.92
CA SER A 97 10.86 18.32 -3.08
C SER A 97 10.12 19.63 -2.85
N TYR A 98 8.80 19.58 -2.99
CA TYR A 98 7.91 20.73 -2.91
C TYR A 98 6.79 20.48 -1.90
N TYR A 99 6.46 21.53 -1.15
CA TYR A 99 5.64 21.43 0.05
C TYR A 99 4.44 22.36 -0.04
N LYS A 100 3.35 21.92 0.59
CA LYS A 100 2.17 22.73 0.89
C LYS A 100 1.90 22.63 2.38
N ASP A 101 1.83 23.77 3.04
CA ASP A 101 1.57 23.91 4.48
C ASP A 101 2.53 23.04 5.34
N GLY A 102 3.81 23.02 4.94
CA GLY A 102 4.86 22.24 5.60
C GLY A 102 4.90 20.74 5.27
N VAL A 103 3.93 20.21 4.52
CA VAL A 103 3.85 18.80 4.12
C VAL A 103 4.31 18.62 2.67
N GLU A 104 5.15 17.63 2.40
CA GLU A 104 5.61 17.36 1.03
C GLU A 104 4.44 16.85 0.19
N VAL A 105 4.12 17.54 -0.89
CA VAL A 105 3.00 17.18 -1.79
C VAL A 105 3.47 16.71 -3.15
N TYR A 106 4.73 17.00 -3.50
CA TYR A 106 5.27 16.69 -4.80
C TYR A 106 6.78 16.59 -4.78
N ARG A 107 7.32 15.64 -5.55
CA ARG A 107 8.76 15.38 -5.67
C ARG A 107 9.14 15.03 -7.09
N GLU A 108 10.24 15.59 -7.54
CA GLU A 108 10.91 15.25 -8.79
C GLU A 108 12.28 14.67 -8.45
N PHE A 109 12.72 13.66 -9.21
CA PHE A 109 14.08 13.17 -9.05
C PHE A 109 14.67 12.61 -10.33
N ASP A 110 15.99 12.67 -10.40
CA ASP A 110 16.82 12.13 -11.47
C ASP A 110 17.42 10.80 -11.03
N SER A 111 16.80 9.71 -11.49
CA SER A 111 17.30 8.36 -11.23
C SER A 111 18.40 7.93 -12.23
N ALA A 112 18.70 8.75 -13.24
CA ALA A 112 19.66 8.44 -14.31
C ALA A 112 20.99 9.20 -14.16
N GLY A 113 21.07 10.17 -13.23
CA GLY A 113 22.26 10.98 -12.99
C GLY A 113 22.64 11.90 -14.15
N LYS A 114 21.67 12.28 -15.00
CA LYS A 114 21.87 13.14 -16.18
C LYS A 114 21.68 14.64 -15.89
N GLY A 115 21.36 15.00 -14.66
CA GLY A 115 21.10 16.36 -14.21
C GLY A 115 19.70 16.88 -14.53
N ALA A 116 18.75 16.00 -14.87
CA ALA A 116 17.37 16.37 -15.18
C ALA A 116 16.40 15.33 -14.63
N ALA A 117 15.29 15.79 -14.03
CA ALA A 117 14.29 14.91 -13.46
C ALA A 117 13.67 14.00 -14.53
N ASN A 118 13.56 12.70 -14.21
CA ASN A 118 12.92 11.69 -15.04
C ASN A 118 11.85 10.90 -14.27
N ASN A 119 11.64 11.24 -13.00
CA ASN A 119 10.59 10.72 -12.14
C ASN A 119 9.84 11.87 -11.47
N PHE A 120 8.51 11.76 -11.43
CA PHE A 120 7.59 12.79 -10.96
C PHE A 120 6.56 12.15 -10.04
N ARG A 121 6.54 12.51 -8.76
CA ARG A 121 5.77 11.83 -7.73
C ARG A 121 4.93 12.80 -6.93
N TRP A 122 3.64 12.51 -6.87
CA TRP A 122 2.70 13.18 -5.98
C TRP A 122 2.61 12.41 -4.66
N LEU A 123 2.45 13.15 -3.58
CA LEU A 123 2.54 12.64 -2.21
C LEU A 123 1.45 13.29 -1.36
N ASN A 124 0.98 12.58 -0.32
CA ASN A 124 0.03 13.11 0.65
C ASN A 124 -1.20 13.74 -0.05
N ALA A 125 -1.55 14.99 0.28
CA ALA A 125 -2.66 15.71 -0.34
C ALA A 125 -2.46 16.01 -1.83
N GLY A 126 -1.25 15.82 -2.38
CA GLY A 126 -0.98 15.91 -3.81
C GLY A 126 -1.46 14.69 -4.61
N GLY A 127 -1.73 13.56 -3.95
CA GLY A 127 -2.11 12.30 -4.57
C GLY A 127 -1.09 11.18 -4.34
N MET A 128 -1.23 10.08 -5.08
CA MET A 128 -0.29 8.95 -5.04
C MET A 128 0.41 8.68 -6.37
N LYS A 129 0.00 9.35 -7.45
CA LYS A 129 0.52 9.08 -8.79
C LYS A 129 2.04 9.28 -8.88
N TRP A 130 2.70 8.39 -9.60
CA TRP A 130 4.13 8.40 -9.91
C TRP A 130 4.32 8.20 -11.41
N GLY A 131 4.66 9.29 -12.10
CA GLY A 131 4.99 9.33 -13.51
C GLY A 131 6.49 9.18 -13.75
N VAL A 132 6.85 8.55 -14.87
CA VAL A 132 8.20 8.53 -15.42
C VAL A 132 8.21 9.23 -16.77
N GLY A 133 9.31 9.88 -17.09
CA GLY A 133 9.42 10.63 -18.34
C GLY A 133 10.68 11.47 -18.41
N TYR A 134 10.54 12.66 -18.97
CA TYR A 134 11.66 13.59 -19.16
C TYR A 134 11.19 15.04 -19.05
N VAL A 135 12.14 15.98 -18.97
CA VAL A 135 11.87 17.41 -19.05
C VAL A 135 12.17 17.89 -20.48
N ASP A 136 11.20 18.55 -21.11
CA ASP A 136 11.33 19.05 -22.48
C ASP A 136 12.23 20.31 -22.58
N ALA A 137 12.45 20.78 -23.81
CA ALA A 137 13.28 21.98 -24.07
C ALA A 137 12.72 23.28 -23.45
N ARG A 138 11.45 23.28 -23.02
CA ARG A 138 10.79 24.41 -22.35
C ARG A 138 10.88 24.29 -20.83
N GLY A 139 11.49 23.22 -20.30
CA GLY A 139 11.59 22.99 -18.87
C GLY A 139 10.32 22.41 -18.25
N LYS A 140 9.45 21.77 -19.04
CA LYS A 140 8.21 21.12 -18.56
C LYS A 140 8.32 19.61 -18.59
N ALA A 141 7.68 18.95 -17.63
CA ALA A 141 7.69 17.51 -17.53
C ALA A 141 6.76 16.89 -18.57
N VAL A 142 7.28 15.94 -19.33
CA VAL A 142 6.54 15.07 -20.22
C VAL A 142 6.53 13.68 -19.60
N ILE A 143 5.35 13.21 -19.21
CA ILE A 143 5.17 11.84 -18.73
C ILE A 143 5.10 10.92 -19.94
N THR A 144 5.90 9.86 -19.93
CA THR A 144 5.87 8.79 -20.95
C THR A 144 5.30 7.49 -20.40
N GLY A 145 5.08 7.40 -19.09
CA GLY A 145 4.40 6.28 -18.45
C GLY A 145 4.13 6.51 -16.98
N TRP A 146 3.17 5.78 -16.42
CA TRP A 146 2.82 5.85 -15.00
C TRP A 146 3.21 4.57 -14.28
N ARG A 147 4.12 4.67 -13.29
CA ARG A 147 4.45 3.55 -12.39
C ARG A 147 3.35 3.29 -11.38
N MET A 148 2.71 4.35 -10.90
CA MET A 148 1.59 4.32 -9.98
C MET A 148 0.58 5.37 -10.40
N ILE A 149 -0.70 5.01 -10.44
CA ILE A 149 -1.81 5.96 -10.63
C ILE A 149 -3.11 5.26 -10.24
N SER A 150 -3.90 5.88 -9.35
CA SER A 150 -5.20 5.34 -8.96
C SER A 150 -6.21 5.41 -10.11
N ALA A 151 -7.35 4.75 -9.96
CA ALA A 151 -8.42 4.83 -10.95
C ALA A 151 -8.99 6.25 -11.04
N GLU A 152 -9.09 6.96 -9.91
CA GLU A 152 -9.56 8.34 -9.80
C GLU A 152 -8.57 9.29 -10.48
N GLU A 153 -7.28 9.11 -10.20
CA GLU A 153 -6.23 9.94 -10.78
C GLU A 153 -6.07 9.69 -12.29
N ALA A 154 -6.23 8.45 -12.76
CA ALA A 154 -6.21 8.13 -14.19
C ALA A 154 -7.38 8.79 -14.93
N ALA A 155 -8.56 8.81 -14.30
CA ALA A 155 -9.73 9.52 -14.81
C ALA A 155 -9.52 11.05 -14.81
N PHE A 156 -8.91 11.60 -13.76
CA PHE A 156 -8.53 13.02 -13.70
C PHE A 156 -7.51 13.40 -14.79
N GLU A 157 -6.47 12.60 -15.00
CA GLU A 157 -5.49 12.84 -16.07
C GLU A 157 -6.12 12.74 -17.46
N ALA A 158 -7.05 11.80 -17.67
CA ALA A 158 -7.81 11.71 -18.91
C ALA A 158 -8.69 12.95 -19.13
N PHE A 159 -9.35 13.45 -18.08
CA PHE A 159 -10.08 14.72 -18.13
C PHE A 159 -9.16 15.89 -18.53
N GLN A 160 -7.99 15.99 -17.89
CA GLN A 160 -7.05 17.07 -18.17
C GLN A 160 -6.52 17.00 -19.60
N ALA A 161 -6.27 15.79 -20.13
CA ALA A 161 -5.92 15.61 -21.53
C ALA A 161 -7.01 16.15 -22.47
N ILE A 162 -8.27 15.83 -22.21
CA ILE A 162 -9.41 16.29 -23.02
C ILE A 162 -9.60 17.81 -22.90
N ALA A 163 -9.58 18.35 -21.68
CA ALA A 163 -9.77 19.79 -21.42
C ALA A 163 -8.68 20.65 -22.07
N THR A 164 -7.47 20.10 -22.25
CA THR A 164 -6.34 20.76 -22.92
C THR A 164 -6.18 20.37 -24.39
N GLY A 165 -7.01 19.46 -24.91
CA GLY A 165 -6.87 18.91 -26.26
C GLY A 165 -5.55 18.14 -26.49
N SER A 166 -4.88 17.70 -25.43
CA SER A 166 -3.56 17.06 -25.50
C SER A 166 -3.67 15.54 -25.54
N PHE A 167 -3.64 14.95 -26.74
CA PHE A 167 -3.58 13.50 -26.89
C PHE A 167 -2.27 12.91 -26.31
N GLU A 168 -1.17 13.67 -26.38
CA GLU A 168 0.10 13.30 -25.77
C GLU A 168 -0.01 13.09 -24.25
N ARG A 169 -0.90 13.83 -23.56
CA ARG A 169 -1.18 13.63 -22.13
C ARG A 169 -2.04 12.38 -21.86
N LEU A 170 -2.92 12.01 -22.80
CA LEU A 170 -3.75 10.81 -22.69
C LEU A 170 -2.94 9.53 -22.94
N GLN A 171 -2.01 9.56 -23.89
CA GLN A 171 -1.30 8.40 -24.40
C GLN A 171 -0.58 7.55 -23.31
N PRO A 172 0.11 8.14 -22.31
CA PRO A 172 0.74 7.39 -21.21
C PRO A 172 -0.24 6.64 -20.29
N LEU A 173 -1.54 6.96 -20.35
CA LEU A 173 -2.57 6.26 -19.58
C LEU A 173 -3.09 5.01 -20.30
N LEU A 174 -2.83 4.88 -21.61
CA LEU A 174 -3.26 3.73 -22.38
C LEU A 174 -2.42 2.49 -22.02
N ILE A 175 -3.07 1.33 -21.87
CA ILE A 175 -2.37 0.05 -21.66
C ILE A 175 -1.45 -0.26 -22.83
N ASN A 176 -0.23 -0.74 -22.61
CA ASN A 176 0.65 -1.14 -23.72
C ASN A 176 0.76 -2.67 -23.86
N GLU A 177 1.38 -3.12 -24.96
CA GLU A 177 1.52 -4.55 -25.26
C GLU A 177 2.26 -5.32 -24.17
N LYS A 178 3.35 -4.77 -23.62
CA LYS A 178 4.12 -5.41 -22.54
C LYS A 178 3.29 -5.54 -21.27
N GLU A 179 2.46 -4.54 -20.97
CA GLU A 179 1.53 -4.57 -19.85
C GLU A 179 0.44 -5.62 -20.05
N MET A 180 -0.14 -5.72 -21.26
CA MET A 180 -1.12 -6.77 -21.57
C MET A 180 -0.54 -8.18 -21.41
N GLN A 181 0.72 -8.38 -21.82
CA GLN A 181 1.45 -9.63 -21.62
C GLN A 181 1.72 -9.90 -20.13
N LEU A 182 2.09 -8.87 -19.36
CA LEU A 182 2.36 -8.96 -17.92
C LEU A 182 1.15 -9.47 -17.14
N ILE A 183 -0.05 -8.96 -17.45
CA ILE A 183 -1.30 -9.42 -16.84
C ILE A 183 -1.93 -10.62 -17.56
N LYS A 184 -1.21 -11.22 -18.52
CA LYS A 184 -1.61 -12.43 -19.26
C LYS A 184 -2.97 -12.32 -19.95
N LEU A 185 -3.33 -11.13 -20.47
CA LEU A 185 -4.61 -10.92 -21.13
C LEU A 185 -4.84 -11.92 -22.29
N PRO A 186 -6.04 -12.52 -22.43
CA PRO A 186 -6.34 -13.40 -23.55
C PRO A 186 -6.10 -12.72 -24.92
N ALA A 187 -5.54 -13.47 -25.88
CA ALA A 187 -5.14 -12.93 -27.19
C ALA A 187 -6.28 -12.21 -27.94
N ALA A 188 -7.51 -12.71 -27.83
CA ALA A 188 -8.69 -12.07 -28.42
C ALA A 188 -8.98 -10.70 -27.78
N LYS A 189 -8.86 -10.59 -26.45
CA LYS A 189 -9.06 -9.34 -25.70
C LYS A 189 -7.94 -8.35 -25.99
N ALA A 190 -6.68 -8.81 -26.03
CA ALA A 190 -5.54 -7.99 -26.41
C ALA A 190 -5.68 -7.41 -27.83
N SER A 191 -6.11 -8.23 -28.79
CA SER A 191 -6.41 -7.77 -30.17
C SER A 191 -7.52 -6.73 -30.22
N ALA A 192 -8.60 -6.91 -29.44
CA ALA A 192 -9.69 -5.94 -29.38
C ALA A 192 -9.24 -4.61 -28.75
N ILE A 193 -8.39 -4.65 -27.73
CA ILE A 193 -7.79 -3.45 -27.12
C ILE A 193 -6.89 -2.74 -28.14
N ALA A 194 -6.03 -3.46 -28.86
CA ALA A 194 -5.17 -2.88 -29.90
C ALA A 194 -5.99 -2.16 -30.98
N ALA A 195 -7.09 -2.76 -31.44
CA ALA A 195 -8.00 -2.11 -32.40
C ALA A 195 -8.64 -0.83 -31.83
N ARG A 196 -9.05 -0.83 -30.55
CA ARG A 196 -9.57 0.38 -29.88
C ARG A 196 -8.51 1.48 -29.82
N GLN A 197 -7.27 1.13 -29.52
CA GLN A 197 -6.16 2.07 -29.43
C GLN A 197 -5.78 2.68 -30.77
N GLN A 198 -5.82 1.91 -31.86
CA GLN A 198 -5.64 2.45 -33.21
C GLN A 198 -6.67 3.54 -33.54
N SER A 199 -7.92 3.39 -33.04
CA SER A 199 -8.97 4.40 -33.21
C SER A 199 -8.94 5.54 -32.19
N ALA A 200 -8.09 5.46 -31.15
CA ALA A 200 -8.10 6.39 -30.03
C ALA A 200 -7.76 7.84 -30.41
N PRO A 201 -6.75 8.14 -31.26
CA PRO A 201 -6.46 9.53 -31.65
C PRO A 201 -7.65 10.20 -32.34
N LYS A 202 -8.31 9.48 -33.26
CA LYS A 202 -9.48 9.98 -33.98
C LYS A 202 -10.66 10.24 -33.04
N LYS A 203 -11.00 9.26 -32.19
CA LYS A 203 -12.11 9.40 -31.22
C LYS A 203 -11.86 10.50 -30.19
N PHE A 204 -10.61 10.66 -29.76
CA PHE A 204 -10.21 11.76 -28.88
C PHE A 204 -10.42 13.11 -29.56
N ALA A 205 -9.96 13.27 -30.81
CA ALA A 205 -10.16 14.50 -31.57
C ALA A 205 -11.66 14.81 -31.76
N GLU A 206 -12.49 13.81 -32.08
CA GLU A 206 -13.95 13.96 -32.18
C GLU A 206 -14.58 14.39 -30.84
N LEU A 207 -14.14 13.81 -29.71
CA LEU A 207 -14.62 14.19 -28.39
C LEU A 207 -14.26 15.64 -28.02
N VAL A 208 -13.02 16.05 -28.32
CA VAL A 208 -12.54 17.42 -28.07
C VAL A 208 -13.27 18.44 -28.95
N GLN A 209 -13.55 18.10 -30.21
CA GLN A 209 -14.29 18.96 -31.14
C GLN A 209 -15.79 19.02 -30.85
N GLY A 210 -16.37 17.90 -30.39
CA GLY A 210 -17.82 17.74 -30.19
C GLY A 210 -18.37 18.35 -28.90
N GLY A 211 -17.53 18.85 -27.99
CA GLY A 211 -17.95 19.47 -26.74
C GLY A 211 -17.16 20.74 -26.45
N GLN A 212 -17.83 21.78 -25.92
CA GLN A 212 -17.17 22.94 -25.34
C GLN A 212 -16.51 22.56 -24.01
N LEU A 213 -15.54 21.64 -24.03
CA LEU A 213 -14.76 21.18 -22.88
C LEU A 213 -13.57 22.10 -22.61
N ALA A 214 -13.33 23.09 -23.46
CA ALA A 214 -12.44 24.19 -23.16
C ALA A 214 -13.04 25.04 -22.03
N LYS A 215 -12.31 25.19 -20.92
CA LYS A 215 -12.70 25.97 -19.71
C LYS A 215 -13.73 25.33 -18.79
N VAL A 216 -14.05 24.04 -18.94
CA VAL A 216 -14.86 23.33 -17.94
C VAL A 216 -14.00 22.94 -16.73
N LYS A 217 -14.61 22.89 -15.54
CA LYS A 217 -13.91 22.58 -14.29
C LYS A 217 -14.13 21.11 -13.92
N PHE A 218 -13.07 20.40 -13.59
CA PHE A 218 -13.21 19.07 -13.00
C PHE A 218 -13.99 19.17 -11.69
N ASP A 219 -15.00 18.31 -11.51
CA ASP A 219 -15.79 18.27 -10.29
C ASP A 219 -15.54 16.97 -9.50
N GLY A 220 -15.57 15.82 -10.17
CA GLY A 220 -15.26 14.55 -9.52
C GLY A 220 -15.38 13.35 -10.43
N VAL A 221 -15.11 12.17 -9.89
CA VAL A 221 -15.38 10.89 -10.54
C VAL A 221 -16.44 10.17 -9.73
N GLU A 222 -17.48 9.66 -10.37
CA GLU A 222 -18.51 8.90 -9.67
C GLU A 222 -17.91 7.63 -9.05
N THR A 223 -18.42 7.27 -7.88
CA THR A 223 -18.07 6.04 -7.18
C THR A 223 -18.57 4.83 -7.97
N ALA A 224 -17.68 3.88 -8.19
CA ALA A 224 -17.99 2.59 -8.76
C ALA A 224 -17.19 1.51 -8.02
N VAL A 225 -17.64 0.27 -8.09
CA VAL A 225 -16.91 -0.89 -7.55
C VAL A 225 -16.16 -1.59 -8.70
N PRO A 226 -14.85 -1.85 -8.58
CA PRO A 226 -14.13 -2.58 -9.61
C PRO A 226 -14.61 -4.03 -9.65
N GLN A 227 -14.59 -4.61 -10.85
CA GLN A 227 -14.99 -5.98 -11.12
C GLN A 227 -13.75 -6.84 -11.36
N CYS A 228 -13.81 -8.09 -10.90
CA CYS A 228 -12.88 -9.12 -11.34
C CYS A 228 -13.39 -9.71 -12.66
N ASP A 229 -12.54 -9.73 -13.68
CA ASP A 229 -12.75 -10.46 -14.92
C ASP A 229 -11.83 -11.69 -14.91
N THR A 230 -12.47 -12.85 -14.78
CA THR A 230 -11.86 -14.18 -14.72
C THR A 230 -11.96 -14.93 -16.05
N THR A 231 -12.23 -14.24 -17.16
CA THR A 231 -12.31 -14.88 -18.47
C THR A 231 -10.94 -15.42 -18.90
N GLY A 232 -10.81 -16.75 -18.95
CA GLY A 232 -9.56 -17.44 -19.28
C GLY A 232 -8.67 -17.68 -18.06
N ASN A 233 -7.35 -17.85 -18.27
CA ASN A 233 -6.36 -18.11 -17.21
C ASN A 233 -5.78 -16.83 -16.58
N ALA A 234 -6.41 -15.67 -16.80
CA ALA A 234 -5.95 -14.38 -16.29
C ALA A 234 -7.04 -13.74 -15.44
N GLU A 235 -6.68 -13.40 -14.20
CA GLU A 235 -7.52 -12.61 -13.32
C GLU A 235 -7.15 -11.14 -13.49
N THR A 236 -8.10 -10.33 -13.98
CA THR A 236 -7.88 -8.89 -14.17
C THR A 236 -8.91 -8.10 -13.39
N ILE A 237 -8.45 -7.07 -12.68
CA ILE A 237 -9.34 -6.12 -11.99
C ILE A 237 -9.62 -4.98 -12.97
N ARG A 238 -10.89 -4.66 -13.19
CA ARG A 238 -11.31 -3.62 -14.15
C ARG A 238 -12.49 -2.79 -13.65
N PHE A 239 -12.63 -1.59 -14.18
CA PHE A 239 -13.93 -0.92 -14.26
C PHE A 239 -14.43 -1.00 -15.71
N PRO A 240 -15.69 -1.39 -15.97
CA PRO A 240 -16.26 -1.34 -17.31
C PRO A 240 -16.29 0.08 -17.88
N SER A 241 -16.51 1.07 -17.02
CA SER A 241 -16.43 2.49 -17.32
C SER A 241 -16.41 3.28 -16.01
N ARG A 242 -15.82 4.48 -16.02
CA ARG A 242 -15.94 5.46 -14.95
C ARG A 242 -16.51 6.76 -15.48
N ALA A 243 -17.51 7.30 -14.77
CA ALA A 243 -18.12 8.56 -15.09
C ALA A 243 -17.35 9.71 -14.43
N ILE A 244 -16.77 10.57 -15.26
CA ILE A 244 -16.07 11.80 -14.90
C ILE A 244 -17.05 12.94 -15.00
N ARG A 245 -17.33 13.60 -13.88
CA ARG A 245 -18.21 14.77 -13.82
C ARG A 245 -17.40 16.06 -13.93
N TYR A 246 -17.86 16.97 -14.78
CA TYR A 246 -17.29 18.30 -14.92
C TYR A 246 -18.39 19.37 -14.76
N GLU A 247 -18.02 20.52 -14.20
CA GLU A 247 -18.88 21.70 -14.06
C GLU A 247 -18.64 22.67 -15.23
N PHE A 248 -19.72 23.21 -15.78
CA PHE A 248 -19.69 24.29 -16.76
C PHE A 248 -20.81 25.30 -16.49
N THR A 249 -20.64 26.53 -16.97
CA THR A 249 -21.65 27.58 -16.87
C THR A 249 -22.42 27.68 -18.18
N ASN A 250 -23.74 27.57 -18.13
CA ASN A 250 -24.58 27.68 -19.31
C ASN A 250 -24.75 29.16 -19.75
N ALA A 251 -25.41 29.38 -20.89
CA ALA A 251 -25.66 30.74 -21.42
C ALA A 251 -26.51 31.64 -20.50
N LYS A 252 -27.17 31.07 -19.47
CA LYS A 252 -27.98 31.77 -18.47
C LYS A 252 -27.22 32.05 -17.17
N ASN A 253 -25.92 31.74 -17.13
CA ASN A 253 -25.05 31.87 -15.96
C ASN A 253 -25.35 30.87 -14.82
N ASP A 254 -26.03 29.75 -15.12
CA ASP A 254 -26.24 28.67 -14.16
C ASP A 254 -25.11 27.65 -14.22
N LYS A 255 -24.72 27.13 -13.06
CA LYS A 255 -23.82 25.98 -12.94
C LYS A 255 -24.56 24.70 -13.37
N GLN A 256 -23.94 23.96 -14.28
CA GLN A 256 -24.44 22.70 -14.80
C GLN A 256 -23.32 21.65 -14.74
N HIS A 257 -23.71 20.38 -14.76
CA HIS A 257 -22.78 19.27 -14.83
C HIS A 257 -22.89 18.54 -16.16
N GLY A 258 -21.74 18.13 -16.68
CA GLY A 258 -21.63 17.20 -17.79
C GLY A 258 -20.80 15.98 -17.41
N TRP A 259 -20.84 14.96 -18.26
CA TRP A 259 -20.13 13.70 -18.03
C TRP A 259 -19.26 13.29 -19.22
N ILE A 260 -18.11 12.70 -18.89
CA ILE A 260 -17.23 11.97 -19.80
C ILE A 260 -17.03 10.58 -19.19
N TYR A 261 -16.93 9.58 -20.03
CA TYR A 261 -16.78 8.20 -19.62
C TYR A 261 -15.41 7.69 -20.03
N THR A 262 -14.65 7.10 -19.11
CA THR A 262 -13.31 6.57 -19.43
C THR A 262 -13.36 5.40 -20.43
N GLY A 263 -14.50 4.72 -20.53
CA GLY A 263 -14.55 3.35 -21.03
C GLY A 263 -13.81 2.40 -20.09
N GLU A 264 -13.58 1.16 -20.53
CA GLU A 264 -12.95 0.16 -19.69
C GLU A 264 -11.55 0.62 -19.23
N ILE A 265 -11.29 0.49 -17.94
CA ILE A 265 -9.96 0.67 -17.36
C ILE A 265 -9.56 -0.58 -16.61
N ILE A 266 -8.31 -1.01 -16.75
CA ILE A 266 -7.76 -2.25 -16.19
C ILE A 266 -6.60 -1.91 -15.25
N GLN A 267 -6.53 -2.58 -14.10
CA GLN A 267 -5.41 -2.45 -13.19
C GLN A 267 -4.21 -3.29 -13.67
N VAL A 268 -3.05 -2.64 -13.81
CA VAL A 268 -1.76 -3.28 -14.13
C VAL A 268 -0.76 -2.88 -13.04
N GLY A 269 -0.45 -3.82 -12.14
CA GLY A 269 0.37 -3.52 -10.96
C GLY A 269 -0.28 -2.41 -10.10
N MET A 270 0.45 -1.32 -9.88
CA MET A 270 -0.03 -0.16 -9.11
C MET A 270 -0.66 0.94 -9.98
N ALA A 271 -0.95 0.65 -11.24
CA ALA A 271 -1.36 1.65 -12.20
C ALA A 271 -2.64 1.23 -12.95
N TRP A 272 -3.65 2.11 -12.93
CA TRP A 272 -4.85 1.92 -13.74
C TRP A 272 -4.62 2.41 -15.17
N ARG A 273 -5.05 1.59 -16.15
CA ARG A 273 -4.83 1.82 -17.58
C ARG A 273 -6.13 1.92 -18.35
N LEU A 274 -6.24 2.93 -19.21
CA LEU A 274 -7.30 3.03 -20.19
C LEU A 274 -7.07 2.04 -21.33
N VAL A 275 -8.13 1.39 -21.80
CA VAL A 275 -8.03 0.49 -22.97
C VAL A 275 -8.30 1.21 -24.30
N GLY A 276 -8.71 2.48 -24.25
CA GLY A 276 -9.01 3.32 -25.42
C GLY A 276 -9.27 4.77 -25.02
N ALA A 277 -9.69 5.59 -25.99
CA ALA A 277 -10.06 6.97 -25.72
C ALA A 277 -11.38 7.05 -24.92
N PRO A 278 -11.51 8.01 -23.98
CA PRO A 278 -12.79 8.33 -23.33
C PRO A 278 -13.88 8.74 -24.33
N SER A 279 -15.13 8.75 -23.89
CA SER A 279 -16.30 9.09 -24.71
C SER A 279 -17.32 9.96 -23.97
N ALA A 280 -18.11 10.75 -24.71
CA ALA A 280 -19.21 11.53 -24.15
C ALA A 280 -20.45 10.68 -23.78
N LYS A 281 -20.56 9.48 -24.35
CA LYS A 281 -21.63 8.51 -24.06
C LYS A 281 -21.09 7.38 -23.21
N ASP A 282 -21.92 6.83 -22.33
CA ASP A 282 -21.58 5.66 -21.53
C ASP A 282 -21.53 4.42 -22.43
N PRO A 283 -20.35 3.79 -22.61
CA PRO A 283 -20.21 2.63 -23.47
C PRO A 283 -20.82 1.34 -22.88
N THR A 284 -21.23 1.36 -21.61
CA THR A 284 -21.90 0.23 -20.95
C THR A 284 -23.41 0.24 -21.16
N ASN A 285 -23.94 1.32 -21.73
CA ASN A 285 -25.37 1.56 -21.82
C ASN A 285 -25.86 1.38 -23.27
N THR A 286 -26.08 0.13 -23.69
CA THR A 286 -26.58 -0.23 -25.04
C THR A 286 -28.04 -0.71 -25.06
N GLY A 287 -28.82 -0.45 -24.02
CA GLY A 287 -30.26 -0.77 -23.96
C GLY A 287 -31.13 0.47 -23.72
N PRO A 288 -32.46 0.40 -23.99
CA PRO A 288 -33.38 1.46 -23.59
C PRO A 288 -33.29 1.65 -22.08
N ILE A 289 -33.22 2.93 -21.68
CA ILE A 289 -33.01 3.41 -20.32
C ILE A 289 -33.94 2.65 -19.36
N ALA A 290 -33.39 1.74 -18.56
CA ALA A 290 -33.98 1.48 -17.25
C ALA A 290 -33.86 2.81 -16.50
N PRO A 291 -34.97 3.43 -16.05
CA PRO A 291 -34.91 4.72 -15.40
C PRO A 291 -33.95 4.63 -14.22
N LYS A 292 -33.00 5.57 -14.14
CA LYS A 292 -32.26 5.84 -12.90
C LYS A 292 -33.32 5.98 -11.81
N VAL A 293 -33.39 5.00 -10.91
CA VAL A 293 -34.27 5.07 -9.74
C VAL A 293 -33.87 6.34 -9.00
N ALA A 294 -34.77 7.33 -8.99
CA ALA A 294 -34.58 8.52 -8.18
C ALA A 294 -34.43 8.06 -6.72
N VAL A 295 -33.25 8.31 -6.15
CA VAL A 295 -33.02 8.18 -4.70
C VAL A 295 -34.03 9.13 -4.04
N SER A 296 -34.78 8.66 -3.04
CA SER A 296 -35.76 9.52 -2.37
C SER A 296 -35.03 10.74 -1.78
N PRO A 297 -35.64 11.94 -1.79
CA PRO A 297 -35.03 13.13 -1.17
C PRO A 297 -34.64 12.90 0.31
N GLU A 298 -35.35 12.00 0.99
CA GLU A 298 -35.05 11.56 2.34
C GLU A 298 -33.76 10.74 2.43
N LEU A 299 -33.57 9.74 1.56
CA LEU A 299 -32.34 8.94 1.51
C LEU A 299 -31.13 9.80 1.14
N GLU A 300 -31.29 10.73 0.19
CA GLU A 300 -30.22 11.67 -0.18
C GLU A 300 -29.82 12.57 1.00
N LYS A 301 -30.80 13.07 1.77
CA LYS A 301 -30.54 13.87 2.98
C LYS A 301 -29.76 13.07 4.03
N LEU A 302 -30.13 11.82 4.27
CA LEU A 302 -29.44 10.96 5.25
C LEU A 302 -28.02 10.61 4.80
N GLN A 303 -27.80 10.34 3.51
CA GLN A 303 -26.47 10.07 2.96
C GLN A 303 -25.55 11.30 3.06
N ARG A 304 -26.08 12.51 2.81
CA ARG A 304 -25.33 13.77 3.04
C ARG A 304 -24.98 13.97 4.51
N ALA A 305 -25.94 13.73 5.42
CA ALA A 305 -25.69 13.84 6.86
C ALA A 305 -24.62 12.84 7.34
N LEU A 306 -24.62 11.63 6.79
CA LEU A 306 -23.58 10.62 7.04
C LEU A 306 -22.21 11.08 6.53
N ALA A 307 -22.14 11.62 5.30
CA ALA A 307 -20.90 12.14 4.73
C ALA A 307 -20.33 13.33 5.54
N ASP A 308 -21.19 14.25 5.98
CA ASP A 308 -20.79 15.39 6.82
C ASP A 308 -20.28 14.96 8.21
N LEU A 309 -20.82 13.85 8.74
CA LEU A 309 -20.35 13.24 9.98
C LEU A 309 -18.99 12.56 9.76
N ASP A 310 -18.85 11.75 8.71
CA ASP A 310 -17.64 11.00 8.38
C ASP A 310 -16.45 11.95 8.07
N ALA A 311 -16.71 13.14 7.50
CA ALA A 311 -15.72 14.20 7.31
C ALA A 311 -15.10 14.75 8.62
N LYS A 312 -15.72 14.43 9.77
CA LYS A 312 -15.31 14.87 11.11
C LYS A 312 -15.00 13.68 12.02
N ALA A 313 -14.67 12.52 11.44
CA ALA A 313 -14.37 11.32 12.21
C ALA A 313 -13.23 11.57 13.23
N PRO A 314 -13.42 11.18 14.51
CA PRO A 314 -12.35 11.29 15.50
C PRO A 314 -11.21 10.32 15.18
N PRO A 315 -9.97 10.62 15.61
CA PRO A 315 -8.88 9.66 15.49
C PRO A 315 -9.19 8.38 16.28
N GLY A 316 -8.68 7.25 15.80
CA GLY A 316 -8.78 5.98 16.53
C GLY A 316 -8.02 6.05 17.85
N GLU A 317 -8.61 5.50 18.91
CA GLU A 317 -7.98 5.38 20.23
C GLU A 317 -7.91 3.91 20.65
N ARG A 318 -7.16 3.63 21.73
CA ARG A 318 -7.08 2.28 22.30
C ARG A 318 -8.46 1.77 22.74
N ILE A 319 -8.62 0.45 22.72
CA ILE A 319 -9.80 -0.23 23.29
C ILE A 319 -9.92 0.14 24.78
N GLY A 320 -11.13 0.46 25.21
CA GLY A 320 -11.44 0.91 26.57
C GLY A 320 -11.02 2.36 26.88
N SER A 321 -10.72 3.18 25.87
CA SER A 321 -10.38 4.61 26.04
C SER A 321 -11.54 5.45 26.59
N LYS A 322 -12.80 5.01 26.41
CA LYS A 322 -14.01 5.72 26.84
C LYS A 322 -14.07 7.15 26.28
N SER A 323 -13.61 7.32 25.05
CA SER A 323 -13.58 8.61 24.38
C SER A 323 -14.99 9.09 24.07
N LYS A 324 -15.37 10.25 24.61
CA LYS A 324 -16.67 10.88 24.34
C LYS A 324 -16.84 11.27 22.87
N ALA A 325 -15.75 11.62 22.19
CA ALA A 325 -15.77 11.96 20.77
C ALA A 325 -16.09 10.72 19.92
N ILE A 326 -15.44 9.59 20.21
CA ILE A 326 -15.70 8.29 19.57
C ILE A 326 -17.13 7.82 19.86
N GLU A 327 -17.57 7.92 21.12
CA GLU A 327 -18.93 7.54 21.52
C GLU A 327 -19.99 8.35 20.77
N ALA A 328 -19.85 9.68 20.72
CA ALA A 328 -20.77 10.56 20.01
C ALA A 328 -20.79 10.27 18.50
N TYR A 329 -19.61 10.08 17.89
CA TYR A 329 -19.47 9.77 16.48
C TYR A 329 -20.17 8.47 16.10
N TYR A 330 -19.81 7.34 16.73
CA TYR A 330 -20.39 6.05 16.36
C TYR A 330 -21.87 5.94 16.76
N SER A 331 -22.30 6.55 17.86
CA SER A 331 -23.73 6.59 18.22
C SER A 331 -24.54 7.31 17.14
N LYS A 332 -24.05 8.44 16.63
CA LYS A 332 -24.75 9.17 15.55
C LYS A 332 -24.69 8.41 14.23
N ARG A 333 -23.56 7.77 13.92
CA ARG A 333 -23.39 6.96 12.71
C ARG A 333 -24.34 5.75 12.70
N ILE A 334 -24.49 5.07 13.83
CA ILE A 334 -25.44 3.96 14.04
C ILE A 334 -26.88 4.44 13.75
N GLU A 335 -27.29 5.57 14.33
CA GLU A 335 -28.63 6.14 14.13
C GLU A 335 -28.91 6.43 12.64
N LEU A 336 -27.95 7.05 11.94
CA LEU A 336 -28.08 7.37 10.51
C LEU A 336 -28.14 6.11 9.65
N VAL A 337 -27.26 5.15 9.89
CA VAL A 337 -27.24 3.88 9.13
C VAL A 337 -28.54 3.09 9.33
N GLN A 338 -29.08 3.08 10.55
CA GLN A 338 -30.39 2.44 10.85
C GLN A 338 -31.55 3.09 10.08
N GLN A 339 -31.53 4.41 9.87
CA GLN A 339 -32.52 5.12 9.06
C GLN A 339 -32.32 4.88 7.54
N ILE A 340 -31.09 4.68 7.09
CA ILE A 340 -30.76 4.42 5.67
C ILE A 340 -31.21 3.02 5.23
N ILE A 341 -30.97 1.98 6.04
CA ILE A 341 -31.26 0.58 5.71
C ILE A 341 -32.66 0.35 5.10
N PRO A 342 -33.78 0.84 5.69
CA PRO A 342 -35.11 0.60 5.14
C PRO A 342 -35.40 1.40 3.86
N LEU A 343 -34.68 2.49 3.61
CA LEU A 343 -34.88 3.39 2.47
C LEU A 343 -34.05 3.01 1.25
N ASP A 344 -32.94 2.30 1.44
CA ASP A 344 -32.06 1.88 0.36
C ASP A 344 -32.52 0.56 -0.30
N LYS A 345 -31.96 0.29 -1.48
CA LYS A 345 -32.24 -0.89 -2.29
C LYS A 345 -31.82 -2.16 -1.56
N ALA A 346 -32.58 -3.23 -1.78
CA ALA A 346 -32.38 -4.51 -1.12
C ALA A 346 -30.96 -5.09 -1.31
N ASP A 347 -30.36 -4.88 -2.49
CA ASP A 347 -29.00 -5.31 -2.83
C ASP A 347 -27.89 -4.51 -2.12
N GLN A 348 -28.20 -3.32 -1.59
CA GLN A 348 -27.26 -2.51 -0.79
C GLN A 348 -27.37 -2.78 0.72
N ARG A 349 -28.43 -3.44 1.17
CA ARG A 349 -28.70 -3.63 2.60
C ARG A 349 -27.60 -4.41 3.30
N GLU A 350 -27.07 -5.49 2.71
CA GLU A 350 -25.99 -6.28 3.34
C GLU A 350 -24.80 -5.39 3.71
N THR A 351 -24.38 -4.50 2.81
CA THR A 351 -23.31 -3.53 3.08
C THR A 351 -23.63 -2.61 4.24
N TRP A 352 -24.87 -2.10 4.32
CA TRP A 352 -25.29 -1.26 5.45
C TRP A 352 -25.34 -2.02 6.78
N TYR A 353 -25.79 -3.27 6.77
CA TYR A 353 -25.76 -4.12 7.95
C TYR A 353 -24.33 -4.41 8.42
N LYS A 354 -23.38 -4.66 7.50
CA LYS A 354 -21.95 -4.82 7.84
C LYS A 354 -21.39 -3.55 8.47
N GLN A 355 -21.67 -2.38 7.89
CA GLN A 355 -21.27 -1.09 8.49
C GLN A 355 -21.89 -0.87 9.88
N LEU A 356 -23.14 -1.29 10.07
CA LEU A 356 -23.81 -1.19 11.36
C LEU A 356 -23.10 -2.07 12.42
N PHE A 357 -22.74 -3.31 12.07
CA PHE A 357 -21.91 -4.16 12.93
C PHE A 357 -20.57 -3.51 13.25
N ASP A 358 -19.85 -2.98 12.26
CA ASP A 358 -18.55 -2.34 12.49
C ASP A 358 -18.65 -1.12 13.41
N ASN A 359 -19.68 -0.29 13.24
CA ASN A 359 -19.93 0.85 14.12
C ASN A 359 -20.26 0.42 15.55
N MET A 360 -21.08 -0.62 15.72
CA MET A 360 -21.44 -1.15 17.02
C MET A 360 -20.24 -1.82 17.72
N THR A 361 -19.39 -2.52 16.97
CA THR A 361 -18.10 -3.03 17.44
C THR A 361 -17.19 -1.91 17.90
N ALA A 362 -17.02 -0.85 17.10
CA ALA A 362 -16.18 0.28 17.47
C ALA A 362 -16.70 0.99 18.74
N LEU A 363 -18.03 1.16 18.86
CA LEU A 363 -18.66 1.72 20.05
C LEU A 363 -18.42 0.84 21.30
N ALA A 364 -18.60 -0.48 21.17
CA ALA A 364 -18.39 -1.43 22.25
C ALA A 364 -16.92 -1.54 22.67
N GLN A 365 -15.99 -1.47 21.71
CA GLN A 365 -14.55 -1.44 21.99
C GLN A 365 -14.12 -0.12 22.66
N ASN A 366 -14.73 1.01 22.30
CA ASN A 366 -14.46 2.29 22.96
C ASN A 366 -14.88 2.29 24.43
N SER A 367 -16.10 1.83 24.72
CA SER A 367 -16.66 1.82 26.08
C SER A 367 -16.04 0.71 26.95
N GLY A 368 -15.85 -0.48 26.38
CA GLY A 368 -15.49 -1.71 27.09
C GLY A 368 -16.55 -2.20 28.08
N ASP A 369 -17.78 -1.69 28.02
CA ASP A 369 -18.85 -1.96 28.98
C ASP A 369 -19.83 -3.06 28.52
N VAL A 370 -20.50 -3.68 29.49
CA VAL A 370 -21.45 -4.78 29.26
C VAL A 370 -22.69 -4.32 28.48
N ALA A 371 -23.08 -3.05 28.59
CA ALA A 371 -24.31 -2.54 27.98
C ALA A 371 -24.19 -2.41 26.45
N THR A 372 -23.11 -1.82 25.97
CA THR A 372 -22.79 -1.66 24.55
C THR A 372 -22.48 -2.99 23.87
N ILE A 373 -21.74 -3.88 24.54
CA ILE A 373 -21.54 -5.27 24.11
C ILE A 373 -22.88 -6.01 24.03
N GLY A 374 -23.76 -5.81 25.02
CA GLY A 374 -25.11 -6.37 25.03
C GLY A 374 -25.95 -5.92 23.83
N LYS A 375 -25.87 -4.64 23.43
CA LYS A 375 -26.55 -4.13 22.22
C LYS A 375 -26.02 -4.80 20.95
N LEU A 376 -24.70 -4.94 20.82
CA LEU A 376 -24.07 -5.63 19.68
C LEU A 376 -24.51 -7.11 19.62
N ASN A 377 -24.52 -7.81 20.75
CA ASN A 377 -24.98 -9.20 20.84
C ASN A 377 -26.47 -9.36 20.48
N ALA A 378 -27.33 -8.48 20.98
CA ALA A 378 -28.75 -8.49 20.63
C ALA A 378 -28.98 -8.29 19.12
N PHE A 379 -28.20 -7.43 18.49
CA PHE A 379 -28.27 -7.23 17.04
C PHE A 379 -27.79 -8.45 16.26
N LYS A 380 -26.67 -9.06 16.68
CA LYS A 380 -26.20 -10.35 16.14
C LYS A 380 -27.26 -11.46 16.28
N ASP A 381 -27.93 -11.55 17.43
CA ASP A 381 -28.99 -12.55 17.65
C ASP A 381 -30.19 -12.31 16.74
N GLN A 382 -30.59 -11.05 16.54
CA GLN A 382 -31.65 -10.68 15.61
C GLN A 382 -31.30 -11.09 14.17
N VAL A 383 -30.09 -10.76 13.70
CA VAL A 383 -29.63 -11.10 12.34
C VAL A 383 -29.53 -12.61 12.17
N THR A 384 -28.93 -13.32 13.12
CA THR A 384 -28.79 -14.80 13.07
C THR A 384 -30.14 -15.50 13.07
N LYS A 385 -31.13 -14.99 13.84
CA LYS A 385 -32.50 -15.51 13.84
C LYS A 385 -33.21 -15.29 12.51
N ASN A 386 -33.05 -14.11 11.91
CA ASN A 386 -33.76 -13.73 10.69
C ASN A 386 -33.10 -14.28 9.42
N MET A 387 -31.78 -14.51 9.45
CA MET A 387 -30.97 -14.91 8.31
C MET A 387 -29.96 -16.02 8.69
N PRO A 388 -30.43 -17.19 9.17
CA PRO A 388 -29.55 -18.24 9.69
C PRO A 388 -28.60 -18.75 8.62
N GLY A 389 -27.32 -18.93 8.97
CA GLY A 389 -26.27 -19.42 8.08
C GLY A 389 -25.86 -18.45 6.96
N SER A 390 -26.46 -17.26 6.88
CA SER A 390 -26.07 -16.25 5.90
C SER A 390 -24.68 -15.68 6.18
N ASN A 391 -24.04 -15.13 5.15
CA ASN A 391 -22.77 -14.42 5.28
C ASN A 391 -22.86 -13.26 6.30
N LEU A 392 -23.99 -12.54 6.31
CA LEU A 392 -24.22 -11.45 7.26
C LEU A 392 -24.37 -11.93 8.71
N ALA A 393 -25.02 -13.08 8.94
CA ALA A 393 -25.05 -13.70 10.26
C ALA A 393 -23.64 -14.11 10.72
N GLY A 394 -22.85 -14.70 9.81
CA GLY A 394 -21.44 -15.02 10.08
C GLY A 394 -20.62 -13.77 10.45
N TYR A 395 -20.78 -12.69 9.67
CA TYR A 395 -20.13 -11.40 9.93
C TYR A 395 -20.44 -10.89 11.33
N GLY A 396 -21.72 -10.88 11.72
CA GLY A 396 -22.16 -10.45 13.05
C GLY A 396 -21.57 -11.31 14.17
N VAL A 397 -21.59 -12.64 14.02
CA VAL A 397 -21.04 -13.58 15.01
C VAL A 397 -19.55 -13.33 15.21
N TYR A 398 -18.79 -13.20 14.11
CA TYR A 398 -17.36 -12.96 14.17
C TYR A 398 -17.04 -11.62 14.85
N ARG A 399 -17.76 -10.54 14.51
CA ARG A 399 -17.60 -9.21 15.13
C ARG A 399 -17.88 -9.22 16.63
N CYS A 400 -18.93 -9.91 17.09
CA CYS A 400 -19.23 -10.09 18.51
C CYS A 400 -18.08 -10.82 19.24
N MET A 401 -17.70 -11.99 18.72
CA MET A 401 -16.63 -12.82 19.29
C MET A 401 -15.32 -12.05 19.39
N TRP A 402 -14.93 -11.34 18.33
CA TRP A 402 -13.73 -10.51 18.29
C TRP A 402 -13.79 -9.36 19.30
N THR A 403 -14.96 -8.69 19.41
CA THR A 403 -15.18 -7.60 20.36
C THR A 403 -14.98 -8.08 21.80
N ASP A 404 -15.59 -9.21 22.16
CA ASP A 404 -15.47 -9.80 23.50
C ASP A 404 -14.02 -10.16 23.83
N TYR A 405 -13.31 -10.80 22.90
CA TYR A 405 -11.90 -11.16 23.06
C TYR A 405 -11.01 -9.92 23.21
N ALA A 406 -11.16 -8.93 22.33
CA ALA A 406 -10.32 -7.74 22.33
C ALA A 406 -10.56 -6.85 23.57
N VAL A 407 -11.80 -6.70 24.01
CA VAL A 407 -12.14 -5.96 25.25
C VAL A 407 -11.60 -6.68 26.48
N ALA A 408 -11.67 -8.02 26.52
CA ALA A 408 -11.11 -8.79 27.62
C ALA A 408 -9.57 -8.66 27.71
N LEU A 409 -8.89 -8.71 26.56
CA LEU A 409 -7.44 -8.55 26.50
C LEU A 409 -7.00 -7.11 26.84
N ALA A 410 -7.75 -6.10 26.43
CA ALA A 410 -7.45 -4.69 26.71
C ALA A 410 -7.52 -4.32 28.21
N LYS A 411 -8.08 -5.19 29.05
CA LYS A 411 -8.09 -5.03 30.52
C LYS A 411 -6.78 -5.44 31.20
N ASP A 412 -5.76 -5.80 30.41
CA ASP A 412 -4.44 -6.26 30.88
C ASP A 412 -4.55 -7.39 31.92
N PRO A 413 -5.24 -8.50 31.57
CA PRO A 413 -5.45 -9.58 32.52
C PRO A 413 -4.15 -10.31 32.85
N PRO A 414 -4.02 -10.95 34.03
CA PRO A 414 -2.87 -11.77 34.36
C PRO A 414 -2.60 -12.86 33.31
N GLN A 415 -1.33 -13.28 33.16
CA GLN A 415 -0.92 -14.26 32.15
C GLN A 415 -1.77 -15.55 32.14
N ALA A 416 -2.16 -16.05 33.32
CA ALA A 416 -3.00 -17.25 33.42
C ALA A 416 -4.39 -17.06 32.78
N ASP A 417 -4.94 -15.85 32.83
CA ASP A 417 -6.23 -15.53 32.22
C ASP A 417 -6.09 -15.21 30.74
N ILE A 418 -4.95 -14.67 30.28
CA ILE A 418 -4.62 -14.58 28.84
C ILE A 418 -4.66 -15.96 28.19
N VAL A 419 -4.06 -16.97 28.82
CA VAL A 419 -4.07 -18.35 28.32
C VAL A 419 -5.51 -18.90 28.21
N LYS A 420 -6.36 -18.64 29.20
CA LYS A 420 -7.78 -19.03 29.16
C LYS A 420 -8.54 -18.30 28.05
N LEU A 421 -8.30 -17.00 27.88
CA LEU A 421 -8.92 -16.19 26.82
C LEU A 421 -8.50 -16.68 25.43
N GLN A 422 -7.23 -17.01 25.23
CA GLN A 422 -6.73 -17.58 23.97
C GLN A 422 -7.33 -18.96 23.70
N ALA A 423 -7.43 -19.83 24.72
CA ALA A 423 -8.08 -21.13 24.58
C ALA A 423 -9.56 -21.00 24.20
N LYS A 424 -10.27 -20.06 24.85
CA LYS A 424 -11.66 -19.74 24.50
C LYS A 424 -11.78 -19.20 23.07
N TRP A 425 -10.92 -18.26 22.68
CA TRP A 425 -10.90 -17.70 21.33
C TRP A 425 -10.74 -18.78 20.26
N LEU A 426 -9.78 -19.70 20.43
CA LEU A 426 -9.61 -20.83 19.50
C LEU A 426 -10.82 -21.78 19.50
N SER A 427 -11.46 -22.01 20.66
CA SER A 427 -12.69 -22.79 20.73
C SER A 427 -13.83 -22.13 19.98
N ASP A 428 -14.03 -20.83 20.16
CA ASP A 428 -15.10 -20.08 19.51
C ASP A 428 -14.85 -19.98 18.00
N LEU A 429 -13.60 -19.78 17.56
CA LEU A 429 -13.22 -19.83 16.14
C LEU A 429 -13.52 -21.20 15.52
N ALA A 430 -13.24 -22.30 16.23
CA ALA A 430 -13.53 -23.64 15.75
C ALA A 430 -15.04 -23.88 15.58
N ILE A 431 -15.86 -23.33 16.47
CA ILE A 431 -17.32 -23.32 16.33
C ILE A 431 -17.74 -22.47 15.13
N PHE A 432 -17.18 -21.26 15.00
CA PHE A 432 -17.48 -20.34 13.91
C PHE A 432 -17.19 -20.94 12.53
N VAL A 433 -16.00 -21.52 12.31
CA VAL A 433 -15.68 -22.12 11.00
C VAL A 433 -16.54 -23.34 10.68
N LYS A 434 -17.06 -24.04 11.70
CA LYS A 434 -18.00 -25.15 11.53
C LYS A 434 -19.40 -24.65 11.17
N ASP A 435 -19.89 -23.61 11.84
CA ASP A 435 -21.23 -23.07 11.65
C ASP A 435 -21.33 -22.18 10.40
N PHE A 436 -20.23 -21.52 10.01
CA PHE A 436 -20.11 -20.62 8.86
C PHE A 436 -18.89 -21.00 8.00
N PRO A 437 -18.91 -22.12 7.27
CA PRO A 437 -17.74 -22.61 6.52
C PRO A 437 -17.39 -21.79 5.27
N LYS A 438 -18.24 -20.85 4.86
CA LYS A 438 -18.09 -20.04 3.62
C LYS A 438 -18.31 -18.54 3.84
N ALA A 439 -18.34 -18.07 5.09
CA ALA A 439 -18.48 -16.65 5.36
C ALA A 439 -17.17 -15.90 5.01
N ASP A 440 -17.28 -14.59 4.79
CA ASP A 440 -16.15 -13.73 4.42
C ASP A 440 -15.00 -13.83 5.44
N ASP A 441 -15.32 -13.89 6.74
CA ASP A 441 -14.33 -13.95 7.83
C ASP A 441 -13.79 -15.38 8.09
N THR A 442 -14.31 -16.42 7.42
CA THR A 442 -13.93 -17.83 7.70
C THR A 442 -12.47 -18.12 7.37
N ALA A 443 -11.94 -17.55 6.28
CA ALA A 443 -10.54 -17.73 5.91
C ALA A 443 -9.59 -17.17 6.99
N GLU A 444 -9.93 -16.01 7.55
CA GLU A 444 -9.18 -15.40 8.65
C GLU A 444 -9.28 -16.24 9.93
N ALA A 445 -10.49 -16.74 10.24
CA ALA A 445 -10.69 -17.63 11.39
C ALA A 445 -9.89 -18.94 11.30
N LEU A 446 -9.86 -19.57 10.12
CA LEU A 446 -9.04 -20.76 9.85
C LEU A 446 -7.54 -20.46 10.00
N TYR A 447 -7.10 -19.30 9.51
CA TYR A 447 -5.72 -18.87 9.65
C TYR A 447 -5.34 -18.71 11.13
N GLN A 448 -6.14 -17.99 11.92
CA GLN A 448 -5.89 -17.80 13.36
C GLN A 448 -5.94 -19.11 14.15
N LEU A 449 -6.84 -20.03 13.81
CA LEU A 449 -6.86 -21.39 14.36
C LEU A 449 -5.54 -22.12 14.10
N ALA A 450 -5.07 -22.09 12.87
CA ALA A 450 -3.83 -22.75 12.48
C ALA A 450 -2.63 -22.18 13.26
N VAL A 451 -2.52 -20.86 13.34
CA VAL A 451 -1.47 -20.14 14.11
C VAL A 451 -1.55 -20.48 15.59
N GLY A 452 -2.73 -20.41 16.20
CA GLY A 452 -2.93 -20.73 17.61
C GLY A 452 -2.59 -22.19 17.94
N CYS A 453 -2.89 -23.13 17.03
CA CYS A 453 -2.46 -24.52 17.16
C CYS A 453 -0.93 -24.67 17.09
N GLU A 454 -0.21 -23.91 16.25
CA GLU A 454 1.26 -23.93 16.23
C GLU A 454 1.86 -23.47 17.55
N PHE A 455 1.41 -22.32 18.07
CA PHE A 455 1.89 -21.78 19.35
C PHE A 455 1.63 -22.73 20.53
N ASN A 456 0.56 -23.52 20.46
CA ASN A 456 0.22 -24.51 21.48
C ASN A 456 0.86 -25.88 21.22
N GLY A 457 1.79 -26.01 20.26
CA GLY A 457 2.48 -27.25 19.93
C GLY A 457 1.62 -28.31 19.22
N LYS A 458 0.38 -27.96 18.85
CA LYS A 458 -0.59 -28.86 18.19
C LYS A 458 -0.38 -28.89 16.68
N THR A 459 0.80 -29.36 16.27
CA THR A 459 1.27 -29.34 14.88
C THR A 459 0.31 -30.01 13.89
N ALA A 460 -0.25 -31.18 14.24
CA ALA A 460 -1.16 -31.90 13.34
C ALA A 460 -2.47 -31.12 13.10
N GLU A 461 -3.03 -30.50 14.13
CA GLU A 461 -4.23 -29.66 14.03
C GLU A 461 -3.94 -28.40 13.22
N SER A 462 -2.79 -27.76 13.45
CA SER A 462 -2.37 -26.59 12.67
C SER A 462 -2.30 -26.89 11.17
N LYS A 463 -1.63 -27.99 10.79
CA LYS A 463 -1.54 -28.44 9.39
C LYS A 463 -2.94 -28.63 8.78
N ARG A 464 -3.86 -29.24 9.53
CA ARG A 464 -5.24 -29.45 9.09
C ARG A 464 -5.96 -28.12 8.84
N TRP A 465 -5.82 -27.14 9.71
CA TRP A 465 -6.46 -25.82 9.53
C TRP A 465 -5.88 -25.04 8.36
N TYR A 466 -4.56 -25.01 8.17
CA TYR A 466 -3.97 -24.42 6.97
C TYR A 466 -4.44 -25.12 5.69
N GLN A 467 -4.46 -26.46 5.68
CA GLN A 467 -4.94 -27.20 4.52
C GLN A 467 -6.42 -26.86 4.23
N THR A 468 -7.26 -26.76 5.26
CA THR A 468 -8.68 -26.40 5.11
C THR A 468 -8.84 -24.99 4.52
N LEU A 469 -8.00 -24.04 4.95
CA LEU A 469 -7.97 -22.69 4.35
C LEU A 469 -7.61 -22.77 2.85
N LEU A 470 -6.58 -23.52 2.49
CA LEU A 470 -6.14 -23.65 1.10
C LEU A 470 -7.16 -24.36 0.22
N ASP A 471 -7.86 -25.36 0.74
CA ASP A 471 -8.87 -26.12 0.01
C ASP A 471 -10.14 -25.28 -0.23
N ASN A 472 -10.58 -24.53 0.79
CA ASN A 472 -11.84 -23.80 0.74
C ASN A 472 -11.70 -22.35 0.23
N PHE A 473 -10.52 -21.74 0.41
CA PHE A 473 -10.25 -20.33 0.12
C PHE A 473 -8.91 -20.13 -0.62
N PRO A 474 -8.66 -20.83 -1.74
CA PRO A 474 -7.36 -20.78 -2.44
C PRO A 474 -6.97 -19.39 -2.96
N SER A 475 -7.95 -18.51 -3.21
CA SER A 475 -7.74 -17.13 -3.70
C SER A 475 -7.73 -16.08 -2.59
N ASN A 476 -7.85 -16.46 -1.31
CA ASN A 476 -7.82 -15.50 -0.21
C ASN A 476 -6.39 -14.97 0.03
N HIS A 477 -6.26 -13.72 0.49
CA HIS A 477 -4.97 -13.08 0.75
C HIS A 477 -4.08 -13.82 1.77
N GLN A 478 -4.67 -14.63 2.66
CA GLN A 478 -3.92 -15.47 3.60
C GLN A 478 -3.36 -16.75 2.97
N ALA A 479 -3.87 -17.18 1.80
CA ALA A 479 -3.50 -18.46 1.19
C ALA A 479 -1.99 -18.60 0.90
N PRO A 480 -1.26 -17.59 0.37
CA PRO A 480 0.17 -17.70 0.17
C PRO A 480 0.94 -17.99 1.47
N ARG A 481 0.57 -17.32 2.57
CA ARG A 481 1.22 -17.50 3.86
C ARG A 481 0.83 -18.82 4.51
N ALA A 482 -0.43 -19.25 4.40
CA ALA A 482 -0.89 -20.56 4.84
C ALA A 482 -0.16 -21.70 4.12
N LYS A 483 0.04 -21.57 2.80
CA LYS A 483 0.82 -22.52 2.00
C LYS A 483 2.28 -22.60 2.47
N GLY A 484 2.90 -21.46 2.74
CA GLY A 484 4.25 -21.42 3.27
C GLY A 484 4.37 -22.03 4.66
N ALA A 485 3.42 -21.76 5.56
CA ALA A 485 3.40 -22.34 6.90
C ALA A 485 3.23 -23.86 6.83
N LEU A 486 2.32 -24.35 5.98
CA LEU A 486 2.15 -25.80 5.75
C LEU A 486 3.41 -26.44 5.16
N ALA A 487 4.09 -25.77 4.22
CA ALA A 487 5.38 -26.23 3.69
C ALA A 487 6.44 -26.31 4.79
N ARG A 488 6.56 -25.28 5.64
CA ARG A 488 7.46 -25.27 6.82
C ARG A 488 7.16 -26.42 7.76
N LEU A 489 5.89 -26.62 8.14
CA LEU A 489 5.49 -27.66 9.09
C LEU A 489 5.73 -29.08 8.56
N ASN A 490 5.83 -29.26 7.25
CA ASN A 490 6.19 -30.51 6.59
C ASN A 490 7.69 -30.59 6.20
N LEU A 491 8.51 -29.61 6.59
CA LEU A 491 9.86 -29.47 6.08
C LEU A 491 10.88 -30.42 6.74
N ILE A 492 10.64 -30.85 7.98
CA ILE A 492 11.55 -31.77 8.70
C ILE A 492 11.72 -33.07 7.90
N GLY A 493 12.97 -33.48 7.67
CA GLY A 493 13.35 -34.63 6.86
C GLY A 493 13.31 -34.39 5.34
N ASN A 494 12.82 -33.24 4.88
CA ASN A 494 12.78 -32.85 3.48
C ASN A 494 13.84 -31.80 3.15
N THR A 495 14.21 -31.70 1.87
CA THR A 495 15.17 -30.69 1.40
C THR A 495 14.54 -29.29 1.40
N MET A 496 15.25 -28.32 1.96
CA MET A 496 14.85 -26.90 1.89
C MET A 496 15.22 -26.30 0.54
N THR A 497 14.37 -25.42 0.03
CA THR A 497 14.71 -24.53 -1.08
C THR A 497 14.85 -23.12 -0.54
N LEU A 498 15.93 -22.43 -0.90
CA LEU A 498 16.12 -21.03 -0.55
C LEU A 498 17.01 -20.42 -1.62
N ASN A 499 16.39 -19.58 -2.45
CA ASN A 499 17.04 -18.81 -3.47
C ASN A 499 16.65 -17.35 -3.29
N ALA A 500 17.63 -16.48 -3.07
CA ALA A 500 17.35 -15.09 -2.72
C ALA A 500 18.51 -14.17 -3.12
N PRO A 501 18.24 -12.88 -3.38
CA PRO A 501 19.29 -11.88 -3.53
C PRO A 501 20.14 -11.74 -2.27
N LEU A 502 21.44 -11.48 -2.47
CA LEU A 502 22.33 -11.09 -1.38
C LEU A 502 21.99 -9.67 -0.90
N LEU A 503 22.01 -9.46 0.42
CA LEU A 503 21.78 -8.15 1.03
C LEU A 503 22.83 -7.10 0.61
N ALA A 504 24.07 -7.54 0.41
CA ALA A 504 25.18 -6.69 -0.01
C ALA A 504 25.08 -6.25 -1.47
N ASP A 505 24.49 -7.09 -2.33
CA ASP A 505 24.36 -6.86 -3.76
C ASP A 505 23.14 -7.63 -4.29
N SER A 506 22.02 -6.91 -4.49
CA SER A 506 20.76 -7.52 -4.90
C SER A 506 20.77 -8.06 -6.33
N THR A 507 21.82 -7.79 -7.12
CA THR A 507 21.98 -8.37 -8.46
C THR A 507 22.54 -9.80 -8.42
N LYS A 508 23.09 -10.22 -7.28
CA LYS A 508 23.62 -11.56 -7.06
C LYS A 508 22.63 -12.37 -6.24
N ALA A 509 22.34 -13.58 -6.72
CA ALA A 509 21.52 -14.55 -6.00
C ALA A 509 22.38 -15.56 -5.26
N PHE A 510 21.92 -15.95 -4.09
CA PHE A 510 22.41 -17.09 -3.32
C PHE A 510 21.43 -18.26 -3.49
N ASP A 511 21.94 -19.48 -3.56
CA ASP A 511 21.16 -20.72 -3.52
C ASP A 511 21.68 -21.64 -2.43
N ILE A 512 20.83 -22.06 -1.49
CA ILE A 512 21.22 -22.90 -0.35
C ILE A 512 21.79 -24.26 -0.75
N SER A 513 21.47 -24.77 -1.94
CA SER A 513 21.97 -26.05 -2.43
C SER A 513 23.50 -26.07 -2.59
N GLN A 514 24.14 -24.91 -2.68
CA GLN A 514 25.59 -24.78 -2.72
C GLN A 514 26.27 -25.10 -1.37
N LEU A 515 25.49 -25.16 -0.28
CA LEU A 515 25.99 -25.43 1.08
C LEU A 515 25.87 -26.91 1.49
N LYS A 516 25.59 -27.82 0.54
CA LYS A 516 25.67 -29.26 0.80
C LYS A 516 27.02 -29.63 1.43
N SER A 517 27.01 -30.69 2.22
CA SER A 517 28.12 -31.17 3.07
C SER A 517 28.39 -30.34 4.34
N LYS A 518 27.69 -29.22 4.56
CA LYS A 518 27.74 -28.44 5.81
C LYS A 518 26.42 -28.50 6.57
N PHE A 519 26.47 -28.33 7.89
CA PHE A 519 25.28 -27.93 8.64
C PHE A 519 24.98 -26.45 8.36
N VAL A 520 23.72 -26.10 8.13
CA VAL A 520 23.33 -24.71 7.84
C VAL A 520 22.33 -24.23 8.87
N ILE A 521 22.65 -23.13 9.54
CA ILE A 521 21.74 -22.37 10.40
C ILE A 521 21.05 -21.35 9.50
N VAL A 522 19.74 -21.50 9.29
CA VAL A 522 18.93 -20.51 8.57
C VAL A 522 18.22 -19.63 9.60
N PHE A 523 18.58 -18.34 9.66
CA PHE A 523 18.15 -17.43 10.71
C PHE A 523 17.31 -16.29 10.14
N TYR A 524 16.00 -16.30 10.40
CA TYR A 524 15.10 -15.19 10.09
C TYR A 524 15.10 -14.16 11.22
N TRP A 525 15.35 -12.90 10.89
CA TRP A 525 15.51 -11.83 11.89
C TRP A 525 15.14 -10.45 11.36
N GLY A 526 15.00 -9.48 12.27
CA GLY A 526 14.79 -8.06 11.96
C GLY A 526 15.56 -7.18 12.94
N SER A 527 16.05 -6.03 12.49
CA SER A 527 16.86 -5.10 13.31
C SER A 527 16.06 -4.39 14.41
N TYR A 528 14.73 -4.45 14.33
CA TYR A 528 13.80 -3.96 15.35
C TYR A 528 13.67 -4.90 16.55
N SER A 529 14.16 -6.14 16.47
CA SER A 529 14.21 -7.05 17.62
C SER A 529 15.23 -6.56 18.64
N GLN A 530 14.90 -6.54 19.93
CA GLN A 530 15.87 -6.13 20.97
C GLN A 530 17.02 -7.14 21.13
N GLN A 531 16.81 -8.39 20.72
CA GLN A 531 17.71 -9.52 20.94
C GLN A 531 18.71 -9.73 19.79
N TYR A 532 18.53 -9.09 18.62
CA TYR A 532 19.28 -9.46 17.41
C TYR A 532 20.82 -9.43 17.60
N LYS A 533 21.34 -8.49 18.41
CA LYS A 533 22.79 -8.40 18.71
C LYS A 533 23.27 -9.61 19.51
N ALA A 534 22.50 -10.03 20.51
CA ALA A 534 22.82 -11.19 21.35
C ALA A 534 22.68 -12.51 20.56
N ASP A 535 21.70 -12.58 19.66
CA ASP A 535 21.49 -13.74 18.78
C ASP A 535 22.69 -13.94 17.85
N PHE A 536 23.15 -12.87 17.16
CA PHE A 536 24.34 -12.95 16.31
C PHE A 536 25.62 -13.28 17.10
N ALA A 537 25.77 -12.77 18.32
CA ALA A 537 26.90 -13.13 19.19
C ALA A 537 26.90 -14.62 19.52
N THR A 538 25.74 -15.17 19.88
CA THR A 538 25.55 -16.60 20.19
C THR A 538 25.87 -17.46 18.97
N ILE A 539 25.25 -17.15 17.82
CA ILE A 539 25.48 -17.90 16.57
C ILE A 539 26.95 -17.79 16.13
N GLY A 540 27.57 -16.61 16.25
CA GLY A 540 28.99 -16.42 15.97
C GLY A 540 29.89 -17.32 16.82
N GLY A 541 29.54 -17.56 18.09
CA GLY A 541 30.21 -18.53 18.94
C GLY A 541 30.09 -19.98 18.43
N ILE A 542 28.90 -20.36 17.96
CA ILE A 542 28.63 -21.68 17.38
C ILE A 542 29.44 -21.89 16.09
N LEU A 543 29.46 -20.89 15.20
CA LEU A 543 30.24 -20.94 13.96
C LEU A 543 31.74 -21.10 14.23
N LYS A 544 32.28 -20.38 15.24
CA LYS A 544 33.69 -20.52 15.66
C LYS A 544 34.03 -21.93 16.13
N ARG A 545 33.14 -22.59 16.88
CA ARG A 545 33.33 -23.98 17.35
C ARG A 545 33.15 -25.00 16.22
N GLY A 546 32.17 -24.78 15.34
CA GLY A 546 31.87 -25.67 14.21
C GLY A 546 32.85 -25.57 13.03
N GLY A 547 33.59 -24.47 12.93
CA GLY A 547 34.54 -24.21 11.86
C GLY A 547 33.88 -24.30 10.48
N ALA A 548 34.59 -24.88 9.51
CA ALA A 548 34.10 -25.01 8.13
C ALA A 548 32.88 -25.97 7.97
N SER A 549 32.51 -26.70 9.02
CA SER A 549 31.39 -27.66 8.99
C SER A 549 30.03 -27.03 9.23
N VAL A 550 29.97 -25.77 9.68
CA VAL A 550 28.73 -25.05 9.99
C VAL A 550 28.72 -23.71 9.27
N GLU A 551 27.61 -23.38 8.60
CA GLU A 551 27.41 -22.12 7.89
C GLU A 551 26.18 -21.38 8.41
N LEU A 552 26.21 -20.06 8.39
CA LEU A 552 25.04 -19.22 8.69
C LEU A 552 24.48 -18.63 7.39
N VAL A 553 23.18 -18.81 7.18
CA VAL A 553 22.38 -18.08 6.20
C VAL A 553 21.35 -17.26 6.95
N SER A 554 21.58 -15.95 7.05
CA SER A 554 20.66 -15.03 7.70
C SER A 554 19.72 -14.37 6.68
N ILE A 555 18.44 -14.31 7.00
CA ILE A 555 17.38 -13.72 6.20
C ILE A 555 16.83 -12.54 6.99
N ASN A 556 17.13 -11.33 6.54
CA ASN A 556 16.61 -10.13 7.19
C ASN A 556 15.23 -9.77 6.62
N LEU A 557 14.28 -9.49 7.52
CA LEU A 557 12.90 -9.08 7.22
C LEU A 557 12.63 -7.64 7.70
N ASP A 558 13.62 -6.76 7.64
CA ASP A 558 13.36 -5.32 7.72
C ASP A 558 12.70 -4.85 6.43
N GLU A 559 11.89 -3.80 6.52
CA GLU A 559 11.25 -3.22 5.34
C GLU A 559 12.26 -2.56 4.37
N ASP A 560 13.44 -2.18 4.87
CA ASP A 560 14.46 -1.44 4.13
C ASP A 560 15.82 -2.15 4.19
N ALA A 561 16.35 -2.50 3.01
CA ALA A 561 17.66 -3.13 2.85
C ALA A 561 18.82 -2.28 3.40
N ALA A 562 18.69 -0.95 3.42
CA ALA A 562 19.72 -0.07 3.99
C ALA A 562 19.80 -0.20 5.52
N LYS A 563 18.65 -0.33 6.20
CA LYS A 563 18.61 -0.62 7.64
C LYS A 563 19.23 -1.98 7.94
N ALA A 564 18.88 -2.99 7.15
CA ALA A 564 19.44 -4.32 7.26
C ALA A 564 20.98 -4.33 7.11
N ARG A 565 21.52 -3.66 6.08
CA ARG A 565 22.99 -3.53 5.89
C ARG A 565 23.67 -2.86 7.07
N THR A 566 23.07 -1.80 7.59
CA THR A 566 23.59 -1.08 8.77
C THR A 566 23.61 -1.99 10.00
N ALA A 567 22.53 -2.74 10.24
CA ALA A 567 22.42 -3.65 11.36
C ALA A 567 23.44 -4.81 11.29
N VAL A 568 23.68 -5.37 10.11
CA VAL A 568 24.72 -6.38 9.85
C VAL A 568 26.12 -5.83 10.14
N ALA A 569 26.44 -4.63 9.64
CA ALA A 569 27.74 -3.99 9.87
C ALA A 569 27.97 -3.68 11.36
N ASN A 570 26.94 -3.21 12.07
CA ASN A 570 27.02 -2.83 13.48
C ASN A 570 27.44 -3.97 14.42
N VAL A 571 27.09 -5.22 14.08
CA VAL A 571 27.43 -6.40 14.89
C VAL A 571 28.51 -7.25 14.25
N GLN A 572 29.05 -6.82 13.09
CA GLN A 572 29.97 -7.61 12.26
C GLN A 572 29.41 -9.02 12.05
N ALA A 573 28.13 -9.09 11.66
CA ALA A 573 27.42 -10.38 11.57
C ALA A 573 28.18 -11.32 10.60
N PRO A 574 28.45 -12.58 11.01
CA PRO A 574 29.10 -13.54 10.14
C PRO A 574 28.10 -14.15 9.14
N GLY A 575 28.62 -14.88 8.15
CA GLY A 575 27.84 -15.72 7.26
C GLY A 575 27.28 -15.00 6.04
N ILE A 576 26.22 -15.58 5.48
CA ILE A 576 25.55 -15.13 4.26
C ILE A 576 24.32 -14.32 4.65
N HIS A 577 24.15 -13.14 4.06
CA HIS A 577 23.05 -12.24 4.39
C HIS A 577 22.14 -12.06 3.19
N LEU A 578 20.86 -12.37 3.37
CA LEU A 578 19.82 -12.32 2.35
C LEU A 578 18.79 -11.26 2.72
N HIS A 579 18.28 -10.56 1.71
CA HIS A 579 17.15 -9.66 1.83
C HIS A 579 16.42 -9.61 0.49
N GLN A 580 15.10 -9.67 0.55
CA GLN A 580 14.27 -9.52 -0.62
C GLN A 580 13.06 -8.68 -0.25
N SER A 581 12.89 -7.60 -0.99
CA SER A 581 11.70 -6.77 -0.98
C SER A 581 11.28 -6.56 -2.42
N ASP A 582 9.97 -6.41 -2.62
CA ASP A 582 9.44 -5.86 -3.86
C ASP A 582 8.59 -4.62 -3.55
N ASN A 583 8.03 -3.98 -4.58
CA ASN A 583 7.27 -2.75 -4.41
C ASN A 583 5.96 -2.92 -3.61
N ASN A 584 5.49 -4.16 -3.40
CA ASN A 584 4.19 -4.48 -2.82
C ASN A 584 4.31 -5.33 -1.54
N ALA A 585 5.48 -5.88 -1.23
CA ALA A 585 5.69 -6.83 -0.14
C ALA A 585 7.07 -6.66 0.50
N THR A 586 7.07 -6.28 1.78
CA THR A 586 8.25 -6.09 2.62
C THR A 586 8.09 -6.80 3.97
N GLY A 587 9.17 -6.94 4.74
CA GLY A 587 9.16 -7.55 6.07
C GLY A 587 8.46 -8.91 6.12
N LEU A 588 7.50 -9.08 7.02
CA LEU A 588 6.72 -10.33 7.17
C LEU A 588 5.75 -10.59 5.99
N ALA A 589 5.55 -9.63 5.09
CA ALA A 589 4.84 -9.84 3.83
C ALA A 589 5.77 -10.23 2.68
N SER A 590 7.10 -10.09 2.82
CA SER A 590 8.07 -10.36 1.76
C SER A 590 8.00 -11.79 1.21
N PRO A 591 8.53 -12.03 -0.01
CA PRO A 591 8.61 -13.39 -0.57
C PRO A 591 9.35 -14.38 0.35
N LEU A 592 10.43 -13.94 1.01
CA LEU A 592 11.22 -14.80 1.91
C LEU A 592 10.46 -15.18 3.19
N ALA A 593 9.65 -14.27 3.73
CA ALA A 593 8.78 -14.60 4.86
C ALA A 593 7.63 -15.52 4.43
N THR A 594 7.03 -15.22 3.27
CA THR A 594 5.85 -15.93 2.76
C THR A 594 6.17 -17.36 2.34
N GLN A 595 7.36 -17.63 1.77
CA GLN A 595 7.77 -18.95 1.29
C GLN A 595 7.61 -20.05 2.35
N TYR A 596 7.92 -19.74 3.61
CA TYR A 596 7.82 -20.67 4.75
C TYR A 596 6.87 -20.17 5.85
N GLY A 597 5.96 -19.25 5.50
CA GLY A 597 4.93 -18.74 6.40
C GLY A 597 5.47 -18.19 7.72
N ILE A 598 6.59 -17.48 7.68
CA ILE A 598 7.22 -16.90 8.88
C ILE A 598 6.29 -15.83 9.45
N GLN A 599 5.95 -15.98 10.73
CA GLN A 599 4.98 -15.12 11.42
C GLN A 599 5.59 -14.34 12.59
N MET A 600 6.70 -14.83 13.12
CA MET A 600 7.37 -14.22 14.26
C MET A 600 8.88 -14.30 14.08
N LEU A 601 9.59 -13.34 14.67
CA LEU A 601 11.04 -13.29 14.66
C LEU A 601 11.56 -13.24 16.10
N PRO A 602 12.72 -13.85 16.38
CA PRO A 602 13.50 -14.67 15.46
C PRO A 602 12.83 -16.03 15.14
N THR A 603 13.17 -16.60 13.98
CA THR A 603 12.86 -18.01 13.65
C THR A 603 14.13 -18.66 13.11
N VAL A 604 14.50 -19.84 13.63
CA VAL A 604 15.71 -20.56 13.20
C VAL A 604 15.35 -21.94 12.65
N PHE A 605 15.87 -22.26 11.47
CA PHE A 605 15.90 -23.62 10.95
C PHE A 605 17.33 -24.17 11.04
N LEU A 606 17.44 -25.48 11.28
CA LEU A 606 18.70 -26.21 11.19
C LEU A 606 18.62 -27.20 10.03
N VAL A 607 19.56 -27.12 9.10
CA VAL A 607 19.66 -27.98 7.92
C VAL A 607 20.90 -28.87 8.03
N GLY A 608 20.73 -30.15 7.74
CA GLY A 608 21.79 -31.15 7.72
C GLY A 608 22.70 -31.08 6.50
N ARG A 609 23.80 -31.83 6.55
CA ARG A 609 24.81 -31.92 5.49
C ARG A 609 24.28 -32.45 4.16
N ASP A 610 23.19 -33.21 4.19
CA ASP A 610 22.49 -33.72 3.01
C ASP A 610 21.48 -32.72 2.42
N GLY A 611 21.33 -31.54 3.03
CA GLY A 611 20.37 -30.51 2.65
C GLY A 611 18.97 -30.71 3.23
N ARG A 612 18.74 -31.75 4.04
CA ARG A 612 17.46 -32.01 4.69
C ARG A 612 17.32 -31.22 5.98
N VAL A 613 16.12 -30.72 6.26
CA VAL A 613 15.87 -29.95 7.49
C VAL A 613 15.77 -30.86 8.69
N ILE A 614 16.54 -30.55 9.73
CA ILE A 614 16.56 -31.25 11.02
C ILE A 614 15.52 -30.62 11.94
N ASN A 615 15.46 -29.29 11.97
CA ASN A 615 14.50 -28.54 12.78
C ASN A 615 14.04 -27.27 12.05
N ASN A 616 12.78 -26.90 12.20
CA ASN A 616 12.11 -25.81 11.48
C ASN A 616 11.58 -24.70 12.42
N ALA A 617 11.89 -24.73 13.72
CA ALA A 617 11.43 -23.75 14.70
C ALA A 617 12.31 -23.75 15.97
N LEU A 618 13.63 -23.66 15.83
CA LEU A 618 14.55 -23.57 16.98
C LEU A 618 14.55 -22.18 17.61
N GLN A 619 14.76 -22.15 18.92
CA GLN A 619 15.28 -20.97 19.61
C GLN A 619 16.79 -20.90 19.40
N VAL A 620 17.34 -19.67 19.37
CA VAL A 620 18.79 -19.47 19.16
C VAL A 620 19.63 -20.19 20.22
N ALA A 621 19.16 -20.22 21.47
CA ALA A 621 19.83 -20.90 22.58
C ALA A 621 19.93 -22.43 22.40
N ASP A 622 19.04 -23.04 21.63
CA ASP A 622 18.95 -24.50 21.47
C ASP A 622 19.76 -25.04 20.29
N ILE A 623 20.30 -24.16 19.43
CA ILE A 623 21.01 -24.55 18.19
C ILE A 623 22.18 -25.48 18.50
N GLU A 624 23.00 -25.16 19.51
CA GLU A 624 24.19 -25.96 19.83
C GLU A 624 23.82 -27.34 20.40
N THR A 625 22.78 -27.40 21.22
CA THR A 625 22.24 -28.66 21.73
C THR A 625 21.74 -29.53 20.60
N GLU A 626 21.04 -28.95 19.62
CA GLU A 626 20.51 -29.70 18.49
C GLU A 626 21.62 -30.17 17.54
N LEU A 627 22.62 -29.33 17.26
CA LEU A 627 23.80 -29.70 16.47
C LEU A 627 24.55 -30.90 17.06
N LYS A 628 24.70 -30.98 18.39
CA LYS A 628 25.39 -32.09 19.06
C LYS A 628 24.67 -33.44 18.94
N LYS A 629 23.35 -33.45 18.69
CA LYS A 629 22.59 -34.70 18.51
C LYS A 629 22.79 -35.33 17.13
N VAL A 630 23.27 -34.55 16.16
CA VAL A 630 23.32 -34.90 14.74
C VAL A 630 24.73 -34.87 14.14
N GLN A 631 25.71 -34.39 14.91
CA GLN A 631 27.14 -34.57 14.65
C GLN A 631 27.54 -36.02 14.93
#